data_AF-A0AAN0K8M0-F1
#
_entry.id   AF-A0AAN0K8M0-F1
#
_cell.length_a   1.000
_cell.length_b   1.000
_cell.length_c   1.000
_cell.angle_alpha   90.00
_cell.angle_beta   90.00
_cell.angle_gamma   90.00
#
_symmetry.space_group_name_H-M   'P 1'
#
loop_
_entity.id
_entity.type
_entity.pdbx_description
1 polymer ?
#
loop_
_entity_poly.entity_id
_entity_poly.type
_entity_poly.pdbx_seq_one_letter_code
_entity_poly.pdbx_strand_id
1 'polypeptide(L)'
;MVISTAWLYKIPHSGGQTSGNADIAVVQIGSDYESFPLSTNQWVGCNGAVNTASYRLQAQWSTLSFAFALQSHTPPDLVVEWTVIADGATIYSGTAKPGDPFERLELDVFGVRDLQFTARTDSICGTADKGYAALVQGYVAAR
;
A
#
# COMPACT_ATOMS: atom_id res chain seq x y z
N MET A 1 1.84 -17.19 24.49
CA MET A 1 1.85 -17.08 23.01
C MET A 1 2.48 -15.73 22.70
N VAL A 2 3.58 -15.69 21.95
CA VAL A 2 4.25 -14.42 21.61
C VAL A 2 3.66 -13.97 20.29
N ILE A 3 2.87 -12.91 20.30
CA ILE A 3 2.38 -12.27 19.07
C ILE A 3 3.61 -11.66 18.40
N SER A 4 3.96 -12.17 17.21
CA SER A 4 5.03 -11.61 16.39
C SER A 4 4.44 -10.64 15.39
N THR A 5 5.02 -9.45 15.26
CA THR A 5 4.64 -8.46 14.24
C THR A 5 5.86 -8.05 13.42
N ALA A 6 5.61 -7.77 12.15
CA ALA A 6 6.62 -7.24 11.24
C ALA A 6 6.03 -6.14 10.37
N TRP A 7 6.72 -5.00 10.31
CA TRP A 7 6.38 -3.94 9.36
C TRP A 7 6.49 -4.46 7.93
N LEU A 8 5.57 -4.02 7.07
CA LEU A 8 5.44 -4.55 5.72
C LEU A 8 6.70 -4.33 4.88
N TYR A 9 7.37 -3.18 5.01
CA TYR A 9 8.64 -2.88 4.35
C TYR A 9 9.81 -3.78 4.79
N LYS A 10 9.67 -4.54 5.89
CA LYS A 10 10.66 -5.54 6.34
C LYS A 10 10.37 -6.94 5.79
N ILE A 11 9.17 -7.17 5.26
CA ILE A 11 8.84 -8.43 4.59
C ILE A 11 9.61 -8.48 3.27
N PRO A 12 10.23 -9.62 2.90
CA PRO A 12 10.89 -9.75 1.60
C PRO A 12 9.92 -9.40 0.47
N HIS A 13 10.30 -8.42 -0.34
CA HIS A 13 9.42 -7.86 -1.36
C HIS A 13 10.16 -7.54 -2.66
N SER A 14 9.37 -7.32 -3.71
CA SER A 14 9.79 -6.76 -4.98
C SER A 14 8.72 -5.83 -5.50
N GLY A 15 9.07 -4.87 -6.35
CA GLY A 15 8.08 -3.97 -6.93
C GLY A 15 8.64 -3.18 -8.10
N GLY A 16 7.75 -2.54 -8.85
CA GLY A 16 8.15 -1.53 -9.82
C GLY A 16 8.77 -0.33 -9.11
N GLN A 17 9.87 0.20 -9.66
CA GLN A 17 10.63 1.31 -9.08
C GLN A 17 11.00 1.04 -7.60
N THR A 18 10.48 1.84 -6.68
CA THR A 18 10.70 1.73 -5.23
C THR A 18 9.42 1.34 -4.47
N SER A 19 8.44 0.74 -5.15
CA SER A 19 7.24 0.19 -4.50
C SER A 19 7.65 -0.94 -3.55
N GLY A 20 7.14 -0.91 -2.32
CA GLY A 20 7.49 -1.89 -1.29
C GLY A 20 8.58 -1.42 -0.31
N ASN A 21 9.35 -0.39 -0.67
CA ASN A 21 10.40 0.15 0.18
C ASN A 21 9.85 0.99 1.34
N ALA A 22 10.58 1.02 2.45
CA ALA A 22 10.28 1.91 3.58
C ALA A 22 10.25 3.38 3.14
N ASP A 23 9.28 4.14 3.63
CA ASP A 23 9.12 5.58 3.35
C ASP A 23 8.39 6.29 4.50
N ILE A 24 8.51 7.62 4.52
CA ILE A 24 7.67 8.50 5.34
C ILE A 24 6.52 8.97 4.47
N ALA A 25 5.34 8.40 4.72
CA ALA A 25 4.12 8.85 4.06
C ALA A 25 3.69 10.20 4.66
N VAL A 26 3.45 11.19 3.82
CA VAL A 26 2.82 12.45 4.21
C VAL A 26 1.46 12.49 3.52
N VAL A 27 0.38 12.48 4.29
CA VAL A 27 -0.99 12.33 3.76
C VAL A 27 -1.85 13.49 4.24
N GLN A 28 -2.80 13.90 3.41
CA GLN A 28 -3.78 14.92 3.78
C GLN A 28 -4.92 14.27 4.57
N ILE A 29 -5.25 14.82 5.74
CA ILE A 29 -6.37 14.41 6.59
C ILE A 29 -7.20 15.66 6.88
N GLY A 30 -8.34 15.80 6.19
CA GLY A 30 -9.11 17.04 6.23
C GLY A 30 -8.32 18.23 5.64
N SER A 31 -8.10 19.27 6.44
CA SER A 31 -7.30 20.44 6.06
C SER A 31 -5.82 20.33 6.43
N ASP A 32 -5.43 19.30 7.19
CA ASP A 32 -4.09 19.13 7.74
C ASP A 32 -3.29 18.06 6.99
N TYR A 33 -1.99 18.04 7.25
CA TYR A 33 -1.07 17.02 6.73
C TYR A 33 -0.41 16.29 7.89
N GLU A 34 -0.45 14.95 7.84
CA GLU A 34 0.16 14.10 8.85
C GLU A 34 1.28 13.24 8.26
N SER A 35 2.31 12.96 9.06
CA SER A 35 3.48 12.20 8.65
C SER A 35 3.55 10.85 9.38
N PHE A 36 3.74 9.78 8.62
CA PHE A 36 3.74 8.40 9.10
C PHE A 36 5.05 7.70 8.74
N PRO A 37 6.02 7.63 9.67
CA PRO A 37 7.39 7.18 9.36
C PRO A 37 7.55 5.67 9.17
N LEU A 38 6.53 4.87 9.49
CA LEU A 38 6.55 3.41 9.39
C LEU A 38 5.72 2.94 8.20
N SER A 39 5.86 3.62 7.07
CA SER A 39 5.04 3.40 5.88
C SER A 39 5.85 2.75 4.77
N THR A 40 5.14 2.30 3.74
CA THR A 40 5.74 1.73 2.53
C THR A 40 5.35 2.55 1.33
N ASN A 41 6.32 2.94 0.50
CA ASN A 41 6.07 3.66 -0.73
C ASN A 41 5.34 2.76 -1.75
N GLN A 42 4.39 3.32 -2.49
CA GLN A 42 3.65 2.63 -3.53
C GLN A 42 3.53 3.52 -4.77
N TRP A 43 4.14 3.10 -5.88
CA TRP A 43 3.92 3.71 -7.17
C TRP A 43 2.56 3.33 -7.73
N VAL A 44 1.96 4.26 -8.47
CA VAL A 44 0.71 4.06 -9.20
C VAL A 44 1.08 3.94 -10.67
N GLY A 45 0.58 2.89 -11.35
CA GLY A 45 0.74 2.77 -12.79
C GLY A 45 -0.19 3.75 -13.53
N CYS A 46 0.28 4.29 -14.64
CA CYS A 46 -0.35 5.44 -15.31
C CYS A 46 -0.85 5.06 -16.69
N ASN A 47 -1.81 5.80 -17.25
CA ASN A 47 -2.42 5.51 -18.55
C ASN A 47 -2.96 4.06 -18.62
N GLY A 48 -3.60 3.61 -17.54
CA GLY A 48 -4.16 2.26 -17.42
C GLY A 48 -3.14 1.15 -17.13
N ALA A 49 -1.83 1.45 -17.13
CA ALA A 49 -0.82 0.51 -16.69
C ALA A 49 -0.94 0.21 -15.20
N VAL A 50 -0.57 -1.00 -14.78
CA VAL A 50 -0.58 -1.41 -13.38
C VAL A 50 0.83 -1.37 -12.82
N ASN A 51 1.00 -0.79 -11.65
CA ASN A 51 2.19 -0.97 -10.83
C ASN A 51 1.89 -1.99 -9.71
N THR A 52 2.85 -2.86 -9.42
CA THR A 52 2.69 -3.92 -8.44
C THR A 52 3.84 -3.91 -7.43
N ALA A 53 3.52 -4.07 -6.15
CA ALA A 53 4.43 -4.51 -5.09
C ALA A 53 4.03 -5.92 -4.66
N SER A 54 4.99 -6.84 -4.56
CA SER A 54 4.78 -8.23 -4.13
C SER A 54 5.56 -8.49 -2.84
N TYR A 55 4.96 -9.19 -1.90
CA TYR A 55 5.51 -9.53 -0.58
C TYR A 55 5.42 -11.03 -0.35
N ARG A 56 6.51 -11.64 0.12
CA ARG A 56 6.58 -13.07 0.43
C ARG A 56 6.24 -13.30 1.90
N LEU A 57 4.99 -13.65 2.17
CA LEU A 57 4.46 -13.93 3.51
C LEU A 57 4.82 -15.33 4.03
N GLN A 58 5.09 -16.29 3.15
CA GLN A 58 5.51 -17.66 3.49
C GLN A 58 4.56 -18.40 4.45
N ALA A 59 3.27 -18.06 4.47
CA ALA A 59 2.26 -18.63 5.37
C ALA A 59 2.57 -18.46 6.87
N GLN A 60 3.40 -17.49 7.25
CA GLN A 60 3.80 -17.24 8.64
C GLN A 60 2.88 -16.27 9.38
N TRP A 61 2.02 -15.56 8.64
CA TRP A 61 1.22 -14.46 9.14
C TRP A 61 -0.26 -14.80 9.06
N SER A 62 -1.07 -14.04 9.78
CA SER A 62 -2.51 -14.27 9.90
C SER A 62 -3.34 -13.00 9.71
N THR A 63 -2.76 -11.83 10.01
CA THR A 63 -3.42 -10.55 9.84
C THR A 63 -2.48 -9.60 9.10
N LEU A 64 -3.03 -8.87 8.15
CA LEU A 64 -2.42 -7.71 7.51
C LEU A 64 -3.20 -6.48 7.93
N SER A 65 -2.52 -5.47 8.50
CA SER A 65 -3.14 -4.23 8.98
C SER A 65 -2.44 -3.03 8.34
N PHE A 66 -3.17 -2.18 7.64
CA PHE A 66 -2.62 -1.01 6.93
C PHE A 66 -3.73 0.00 6.61
N ALA A 67 -3.35 1.22 6.23
CA ALA A 67 -4.23 2.12 5.49
C ALA A 67 -3.61 2.36 4.10
N PHE A 68 -4.43 2.49 3.06
CA PHE A 68 -3.98 2.94 1.75
C PHE A 68 -4.31 4.42 1.61
N ALA A 69 -3.31 5.25 1.33
CA ALA A 69 -3.52 6.68 1.18
C ALA A 69 -2.65 7.26 0.08
N LEU A 70 -3.12 8.35 -0.53
CA LEU A 70 -2.33 9.11 -1.49
C LEU A 70 -1.46 10.15 -0.76
N GLN A 71 -0.22 10.28 -1.21
CA GLN A 71 0.75 11.19 -0.64
C GLN A 71 0.40 12.64 -1.00
N SER A 72 0.86 13.60 -0.20
CA SER A 72 0.53 15.03 -0.34
C SER A 72 1.00 15.68 -1.65
N HIS A 73 2.00 15.10 -2.32
CA HIS A 73 2.48 15.57 -3.63
C HIS A 73 1.69 14.98 -4.81
N THR A 74 0.70 14.13 -4.54
CA THR A 74 -0.15 13.53 -5.58
C THR A 74 -1.03 14.61 -6.21
N PRO A 75 -1.20 14.64 -7.54
CA PRO A 75 -2.11 15.58 -8.18
C PRO A 75 -3.53 15.47 -7.59
N PRO A 76 -4.20 16.61 -7.29
CA PRO A 76 -5.44 16.64 -6.49
C PRO A 76 -6.63 15.93 -7.16
N ASP A 77 -6.60 15.79 -8.48
CA ASP A 77 -7.61 15.15 -9.31
C ASP A 77 -7.29 13.68 -9.65
N LEU A 78 -6.17 13.14 -9.15
CA LEU A 78 -5.79 11.77 -9.40
C LEU A 78 -6.74 10.80 -8.68
N VAL A 79 -7.36 9.91 -9.44
CA VAL A 79 -8.13 8.78 -8.89
C VAL A 79 -7.34 7.51 -9.11
N VAL A 80 -7.08 6.79 -8.04
CA VAL A 80 -6.27 5.57 -8.05
C VAL A 80 -7.16 4.38 -7.74
N GLU A 81 -7.19 3.41 -8.64
CA GLU A 81 -7.73 2.08 -8.37
C GLU A 81 -6.63 1.20 -7.80
N TRP A 82 -6.94 0.48 -6.73
CA TRP A 82 -5.96 -0.37 -6.09
C TRP A 82 -6.58 -1.68 -5.61
N THR A 83 -5.78 -2.74 -5.58
CA THR A 83 -6.22 -4.06 -5.14
C THR A 83 -5.18 -4.74 -4.27
N VAL A 84 -5.67 -5.63 -3.40
CA VAL A 84 -4.86 -6.58 -2.63
C VAL A 84 -5.18 -7.97 -3.12
N ILE A 85 -4.13 -8.69 -3.53
CA ILE A 85 -4.22 -10.03 -4.11
C ILE A 85 -3.42 -10.97 -3.22
N ALA A 86 -4.04 -12.04 -2.73
CA ALA A 86 -3.40 -13.09 -1.94
C ALA A 86 -3.40 -14.40 -2.74
N ASP A 87 -2.22 -14.97 -2.96
CA ASP A 87 -2.02 -16.22 -3.72
C ASP A 87 -2.76 -16.23 -5.08
N GLY A 88 -2.81 -15.08 -5.75
CA GLY A 88 -3.47 -14.89 -7.05
C GLY A 88 -4.97 -14.57 -7.00
N ALA A 89 -5.59 -14.55 -5.81
CA ALA A 89 -6.99 -14.17 -5.63
C ALA A 89 -7.12 -12.75 -5.04
N THR A 90 -7.96 -11.90 -5.64
CA THR A 90 -8.27 -10.58 -5.08
C THR A 90 -9.04 -10.74 -3.77
N ILE A 91 -8.47 -10.23 -2.67
CA ILE A 91 -9.10 -10.22 -1.34
C ILE A 91 -9.62 -8.83 -0.95
N TYR A 92 -9.17 -7.79 -1.64
CA TYR A 92 -9.69 -6.44 -1.47
C TYR A 92 -9.49 -5.63 -2.76
N SER A 93 -10.41 -4.70 -3.04
CA SER A 93 -10.27 -3.70 -4.10
C SER A 93 -10.92 -2.38 -3.66
N GLY A 94 -10.32 -1.26 -4.02
CA GLY A 94 -10.86 0.05 -3.71
C GLY A 94 -10.37 1.14 -4.65
N THR A 95 -10.87 2.35 -4.40
CA THR A 95 -10.39 3.57 -5.03
C THR A 95 -9.87 4.52 -3.96
N ALA A 96 -8.92 5.38 -4.30
CA ALA A 96 -8.43 6.43 -3.43
C ALA A 96 -8.25 7.74 -4.21
N LYS A 97 -8.49 8.86 -3.54
CA LYS A 97 -8.25 10.22 -3.97
C LYS A 97 -7.49 11.00 -2.88
N PRO A 98 -6.78 12.09 -3.23
CA PRO A 98 -6.15 12.93 -2.23
C PRO A 98 -7.18 13.50 -1.26
N GLY A 99 -6.90 13.38 0.05
CA GLY A 99 -7.80 13.84 1.11
C GLY A 99 -8.96 12.90 1.43
N ASP A 100 -9.06 11.73 0.79
CA ASP A 100 -10.03 10.70 1.20
C ASP A 100 -9.81 10.30 2.67
N PRO A 101 -10.88 9.85 3.36
CA PRO A 101 -10.77 9.38 4.73
C PRO A 101 -9.67 8.34 4.91
N PHE A 102 -8.86 8.54 5.95
CA PHE A 102 -7.79 7.63 6.31
C PHE A 102 -8.36 6.41 7.05
N GLU A 103 -8.83 5.41 6.29
CA GLU A 103 -9.41 4.18 6.86
C GLU A 103 -8.36 3.08 7.03
N ARG A 104 -8.31 2.48 8.21
CA ARG A 104 -7.45 1.33 8.50
C ARG A 104 -8.19 0.04 8.19
N LEU A 105 -7.55 -0.79 7.37
CA LEU A 105 -8.05 -2.10 6.97
C LEU A 105 -7.29 -3.19 7.71
N GLU A 106 -8.03 -4.24 8.06
CA GLU A 106 -7.49 -5.48 8.59
C GLU A 106 -7.99 -6.64 7.72
N LEU A 107 -7.05 -7.34 7.08
CA LEU A 107 -7.34 -8.45 6.18
C LEU A 107 -6.80 -9.75 6.78
N ASP A 108 -7.58 -10.83 6.67
CA ASP A 108 -7.12 -12.17 7.00
C ASP A 108 -6.16 -12.66 5.91
N VAL A 109 -4.93 -12.96 6.30
CA VAL A 109 -3.88 -13.49 5.43
C VAL A 109 -3.33 -14.81 5.94
N PHE A 110 -4.12 -15.53 6.75
CA PHE A 110 -3.75 -16.84 7.27
C PHE A 110 -3.48 -17.83 6.13
N GLY A 111 -2.30 -18.44 6.15
CA GLY A 111 -1.88 -19.40 5.14
C GLY A 111 -1.39 -18.78 3.82
N VAL A 112 -1.48 -17.46 3.66
CA VAL A 112 -1.07 -16.76 2.43
C VAL A 112 0.44 -16.81 2.25
N ARG A 113 0.90 -17.17 1.05
CA ARG A 113 2.34 -17.25 0.72
C ARG A 113 2.83 -16.00 0.02
N ASP A 114 2.05 -15.49 -0.92
CA ASP A 114 2.37 -14.34 -1.74
C ASP A 114 1.23 -13.32 -1.65
N LEU A 115 1.58 -12.08 -1.32
CA LEU A 115 0.68 -10.95 -1.24
C LEU A 115 1.11 -9.90 -2.25
N GLN A 116 0.16 -9.35 -3.01
CA GLN A 116 0.43 -8.29 -3.96
C GLN A 116 -0.48 -7.10 -3.70
N PHE A 117 0.11 -5.91 -3.82
CA PHE A 117 -0.61 -4.65 -3.91
C PHE A 117 -0.44 -4.13 -5.32
N THR A 118 -1.56 -3.86 -5.98
CA THR A 118 -1.56 -3.23 -7.31
C THR A 118 -2.17 -1.85 -7.21
N ALA A 119 -1.64 -0.89 -7.94
CA ALA A 119 -2.25 0.43 -8.07
C ALA A 119 -2.15 0.92 -9.52
N ARG A 120 -3.24 1.51 -10.02
CA ARG A 120 -3.32 2.11 -11.35
C ARG A 120 -4.21 3.34 -11.38
N THR A 121 -4.02 4.15 -12.40
CA THR A 121 -4.91 5.25 -12.79
C THR A 121 -4.97 5.33 -14.31
N ASP A 122 -6.11 5.74 -14.84
CA ASP A 122 -6.27 6.00 -16.28
C ASP A 122 -5.68 7.36 -16.69
N SER A 123 -5.33 8.20 -15.71
CA SER A 123 -4.70 9.50 -15.94
C SER A 123 -3.22 9.40 -16.31
N ILE A 124 -2.72 10.47 -16.92
CA ILE A 124 -1.28 10.68 -17.14
C ILE A 124 -0.64 11.07 -15.80
N CYS A 125 0.45 10.39 -15.43
CA CYS A 125 1.27 10.80 -14.31
C CYS A 125 2.37 11.78 -14.74
N GLY A 126 2.71 12.70 -13.85
CA GLY A 126 3.89 13.54 -13.99
C GLY A 126 5.16 12.84 -13.49
N THR A 127 6.28 13.55 -13.57
CA THR A 127 7.51 13.16 -12.88
C THR A 127 7.30 13.33 -11.37
N ALA A 128 7.77 12.36 -10.58
CA ALA A 128 7.80 12.44 -9.14
C ALA A 128 9.07 11.75 -8.61
N ASP A 129 9.56 12.19 -7.45
CA ASP A 129 10.73 11.57 -6.80
C ASP A 129 10.35 10.33 -5.98
N LYS A 130 9.05 10.16 -5.68
CA LYS A 130 8.48 9.02 -4.95
C LYS A 130 7.07 8.70 -5.44
N GLY A 131 6.57 7.51 -5.07
CA GLY A 131 5.26 7.03 -5.46
C GLY A 131 4.13 7.90 -4.91
N TYR A 132 3.03 7.97 -5.67
CA TYR A 132 1.85 8.74 -5.29
C TYR A 132 1.05 8.11 -4.15
N ALA A 133 1.21 6.82 -3.88
CA ALA A 133 0.50 6.15 -2.81
C ALA A 133 1.47 5.65 -1.72
N ALA A 134 0.90 5.30 -0.58
CA ALA A 134 1.59 4.61 0.49
C ALA A 134 0.69 3.59 1.18
N LEU A 135 1.30 2.49 1.63
CA LEU A 135 0.72 1.59 2.62
C LEU A 135 1.16 2.10 4.00
N VAL A 136 0.28 2.86 4.63
CA VAL A 136 0.58 3.63 5.82
C VAL A 136 0.53 2.74 7.06
N GLN A 137 1.63 2.76 7.83
CA GLN A 137 1.80 1.95 9.03
C GLN A 137 1.42 0.47 8.81
N GLY A 138 1.73 -0.04 7.61
CA GLY A 138 1.40 -1.40 7.20
C GLY A 138 2.24 -2.42 7.96
N TYR A 139 1.60 -3.40 8.58
CA TYR A 139 2.27 -4.52 9.24
C TYR A 139 1.50 -5.83 9.07
N VAL A 140 2.22 -6.94 9.25
CA VAL A 140 1.64 -8.28 9.39
C VAL A 140 1.86 -8.82 10.79
N ALA A 141 0.93 -9.65 11.26
CA ALA A 141 0.96 -10.26 12.59
C ALA A 141 0.68 -11.77 12.54
N ALA A 142 1.41 -12.51 13.36
CA ALA A 142 1.18 -13.93 13.63
C ALA A 142 0.25 -14.08 14.85
N ARG A 143 -0.64 -15.07 14.80
CA ARG A 143 -1.50 -15.49 15.93
C ARG A 143 -0.72 -16.29 16.95
#